data_AF-A0A5N6EEK7-F1
#
_entry.id   AF-A0A5N6EEK7-F1
#
_cell.length_a   1.000
_cell.length_b   1.000
_cell.length_c   1.000
_cell.angle_alpha   90.00
_cell.angle_beta   90.00
_cell.angle_gamma   90.00
#
_symmetry.space_group_name_H-M   'P 1'
#
loop_
_entity.id
_entity.type
_entity.pdbx_description
1 polymer ?
#
loop_
_entity_poly.entity_id
_entity_poly.type
_entity_poly.pdbx_seq_one_letter_code
_entity_poly.pdbx_strand_id
1 'polypeptide(L)'
;MAAARLRKAFRYPDNLGDGEHEREELDEEEQELVIEHLRAQNDKRDAEYTVAFAAIPILSVAVFIPSVFQQDSGLQERFLSFLGILSLISTAYIMKHVRPDPKGKGSMRSSGILTHIRKFLLPVNTAICGLLLVVWLFSLLEPPSDRQPKAYIVPGGMLASIMLARKVMLSVDLKHLEDLRYEYKGV
;
A
#
# COMPACT_ATOMS: atom_id res chain seq x y z
N MET A 1 -5.57 -17.10 68.66
CA MET A 1 -6.09 -17.82 67.48
C MET A 1 -5.66 -17.06 66.24
N ALA A 2 -4.65 -17.53 65.51
CA ALA A 2 -4.26 -16.96 64.22
C ALA A 2 -3.37 -17.94 63.46
N ALA A 3 -3.91 -18.50 62.37
CA ALA A 3 -3.16 -18.90 61.17
C ALA A 3 -4.17 -19.35 60.11
N ALA A 4 -4.65 -18.40 59.30
CA ALA A 4 -5.28 -18.73 58.03
C ALA A 4 -4.19 -19.19 57.06
N ARG A 5 -4.18 -20.47 56.70
CA ARG A 5 -3.33 -21.04 55.65
C ARG A 5 -4.20 -21.38 54.44
N LEU A 6 -4.34 -20.44 53.50
CA LEU A 6 -4.76 -20.75 52.14
C LEU A 6 -3.51 -20.84 51.26
N ARG A 7 -3.08 -22.07 50.96
CA ARG A 7 -2.26 -22.35 49.79
C ARG A 7 -2.97 -23.38 48.94
N LYS A 8 -3.61 -22.90 47.88
CA LYS A 8 -3.72 -23.66 46.65
C LYS A 8 -3.64 -22.66 45.50
N ALA A 9 -2.41 -22.37 45.09
CA ALA A 9 -2.18 -21.76 43.80
C ALA A 9 -2.67 -22.73 42.73
N PHE A 10 -3.26 -22.14 41.69
CA PHE A 10 -3.94 -22.81 40.58
C PHE A 10 -3.14 -24.01 40.06
N ARG A 11 -3.84 -25.14 39.98
CA ARG A 11 -3.38 -26.35 39.30
C ARG A 11 -3.91 -26.28 37.88
N TYR A 12 -3.02 -26.44 36.91
CA TYR A 12 -3.32 -26.89 35.56
C TYR A 12 -2.43 -28.08 35.24
N PRO A 13 -2.82 -29.03 34.39
CA PRO A 13 -4.14 -29.29 33.79
C PRO A 13 -4.68 -30.60 34.45
N ASP A 14 -5.85 -31.15 34.18
CA ASP A 14 -6.32 -31.69 32.92
C ASP A 14 -7.84 -31.82 32.99
N ASN A 15 -8.55 -31.28 32.00
CA ASN A 15 -9.85 -31.77 31.59
C ASN A 15 -9.84 -31.71 30.06
N LEU A 16 -9.41 -32.79 29.42
CA LEU A 16 -10.32 -33.80 28.89
C LEU A 16 -11.37 -33.19 27.95
N GLY A 17 -11.06 -33.25 26.66
CA GLY A 17 -12.07 -33.40 25.62
C GLY A 17 -12.57 -32.11 24.98
N ASP A 18 -11.67 -31.33 24.38
CA ASP A 18 -11.97 -30.72 23.08
C ASP A 18 -10.64 -30.52 22.34
N GLY A 19 -10.65 -30.71 21.02
CA GLY A 19 -9.47 -30.70 20.16
C GLY A 19 -8.87 -29.31 19.94
N GLU A 20 -8.60 -28.56 21.01
CA GLU A 20 -7.90 -27.28 20.92
C GLU A 20 -6.39 -27.50 21.12
N HIS A 21 -5.68 -27.47 20.00
CA HIS A 21 -4.22 -27.49 19.90
C HIS A 21 -3.54 -26.72 21.04
N GLU A 22 -2.91 -27.44 21.96
CA GLU A 22 -1.83 -26.91 22.82
C GLU A 22 -0.84 -26.19 21.89
N ARG A 23 -0.77 -24.87 22.00
CA ARG A 23 0.24 -24.09 21.29
C ARG A 23 1.57 -24.39 21.96
N GLU A 24 2.43 -25.10 21.24
CA GLU A 24 3.83 -25.27 21.62
C GLU A 24 4.45 -23.87 21.79
N GLU A 25 4.75 -23.50 23.03
CA GLU A 25 5.38 -22.22 23.36
C GLU A 25 6.79 -22.24 22.75
N LEU A 26 7.00 -21.56 21.61
CA LEU A 26 8.32 -21.44 21.00
C LEU A 26 9.29 -20.76 21.97
N ASP A 27 10.51 -21.28 22.06
CA ASP A 27 11.61 -20.61 22.77
C ASP A 27 11.88 -19.22 22.17
N GLU A 28 12.38 -18.27 22.97
CA GLU A 28 12.61 -16.89 22.53
C GLU A 28 13.55 -16.83 21.31
N GLU A 29 14.54 -17.72 21.28
CA GLU A 29 15.50 -17.85 20.16
C GLU A 29 14.81 -18.37 18.89
N GLU A 30 13.92 -19.36 19.00
CA GLU A 30 13.16 -19.88 17.87
C GLU A 30 12.15 -18.85 17.33
N GLN A 31 11.52 -18.08 18.22
CA GLN A 31 10.63 -17.00 17.84
C GLN A 31 11.37 -15.89 17.06
N GLU A 32 12.60 -15.54 17.44
CA GLU A 32 13.43 -14.59 16.69
C GLU A 32 13.77 -15.10 15.30
N LEU A 33 14.18 -16.37 15.18
CA LEU A 33 14.46 -17.00 13.90
C LEU A 33 13.23 -17.02 12.99
N VAL A 34 12.05 -17.32 13.54
CA VAL A 34 10.78 -17.31 12.79
C VAL A 34 10.42 -15.89 12.34
N ILE A 35 10.53 -14.89 13.21
CA ILE A 35 10.23 -13.49 12.85
C ILE A 35 11.19 -12.99 11.76
N GLU A 36 12.48 -13.30 11.87
CA GLU A 36 13.47 -12.92 10.86
C GLU A 36 13.18 -13.60 9.52
N HIS A 37 12.88 -14.91 9.56
CA HIS A 37 12.53 -15.67 8.37
C HIS A 37 11.27 -15.12 7.69
N LEU A 38 10.22 -14.83 8.46
CA LEU A 38 8.99 -14.22 7.98
C LEU A 38 9.23 -12.83 7.38
N ARG A 39 10.10 -12.02 7.99
CA ARG A 39 10.48 -10.70 7.46
C ARG A 39 11.19 -10.84 6.11
N ALA A 40 12.17 -11.73 6.01
CA ALA A 40 12.90 -11.96 4.77
C ALA A 40 11.99 -12.47 3.65
N GLN A 41 11.05 -13.36 3.96
CA GLN A 41 10.04 -13.83 3.01
C GLN A 41 9.08 -12.72 2.57
N ASN A 42 8.63 -11.89 3.50
CA ASN A 42 7.73 -10.79 3.21
C ASN A 42 8.40 -9.72 2.34
N ASP A 43 9.64 -9.33 2.68
CA ASP A 43 10.43 -8.36 1.90
C ASP A 43 10.63 -8.83 0.45
N LYS A 44 10.87 -10.13 0.24
CA LYS A 44 11.00 -10.71 -1.10
C LYS A 44 9.68 -10.61 -1.88
N ARG A 45 8.57 -11.00 -1.26
CA ARG A 45 7.24 -10.95 -1.89
C ARG A 45 6.81 -9.52 -2.20
N ASP A 46 7.06 -8.59 -1.29
CA ASP A 46 6.77 -7.17 -1.48
C ASP A 46 7.56 -6.58 -2.65
N ALA A 47 8.81 -7.00 -2.86
CA ALA A 47 9.58 -6.60 -4.04
C ALA A 47 8.94 -7.10 -5.34
N GLU A 48 8.50 -8.35 -5.37
CA GLU A 48 7.83 -8.94 -6.55
C GLU A 48 6.49 -8.24 -6.84
N TYR A 49 5.64 -8.06 -5.84
CA TYR A 49 4.36 -7.37 -6.00
C TYR A 49 4.54 -5.90 -6.40
N THR A 50 5.56 -5.22 -5.87
CA THR A 50 5.86 -3.84 -6.24
C THR A 50 6.11 -3.70 -7.74
N VAL A 51 6.84 -4.65 -8.34
CA VAL A 51 7.08 -4.68 -9.79
C VAL A 51 5.79 -4.98 -10.55
N ALA A 52 5.02 -5.98 -10.13
CA ALA A 52 3.78 -6.37 -10.80
C ALA A 52 2.75 -5.22 -10.82
N PHE A 53 2.50 -4.59 -9.67
CA PHE A 53 1.55 -3.48 -9.57
C PHE A 53 2.06 -2.20 -10.26
N ALA A 54 3.36 -1.97 -10.37
CA ALA A 54 3.90 -0.84 -11.13
C ALA A 54 3.76 -1.02 -12.65
N ALA A 55 3.66 -2.26 -13.15
CA ALA A 55 3.45 -2.52 -14.57
C ALA A 55 2.04 -2.10 -15.03
N ILE A 56 1.03 -2.20 -14.17
CA ILE A 56 -0.38 -1.93 -14.53
C ILE A 56 -0.62 -0.47 -14.97
N PRO A 57 -0.14 0.57 -14.24
CA PRO A 57 -0.22 1.96 -14.72
C PRO A 57 0.57 2.19 -16.01
N ILE A 58 1.73 1.54 -16.16
CA ILE A 58 2.56 1.67 -17.37
C ILE A 58 1.82 1.12 -18.58
N LEU A 59 1.17 -0.04 -18.46
CA LEU A 59 0.33 -0.59 -19.53
C LEU A 59 -0.87 0.33 -19.84
N SER A 60 -1.41 0.98 -18.82
CA SER A 60 -2.54 1.92 -18.99
C SER A 60 -2.17 3.19 -19.77
N VAL A 61 -0.88 3.54 -19.86
CA VAL A 61 -0.40 4.64 -20.72
C VAL A 61 -0.76 4.40 -22.19
N ALA A 62 -0.81 3.13 -22.63
CA ALA A 62 -1.13 2.78 -24.01
C ALA A 62 -2.52 3.29 -24.45
N VAL A 63 -3.47 3.45 -23.51
CA VAL A 63 -4.81 3.99 -23.79
C VAL A 63 -4.76 5.46 -24.22
N PHE A 64 -3.75 6.21 -23.78
CA PHE A 64 -3.59 7.63 -24.09
C PHE A 64 -2.75 7.89 -25.34
N ILE A 65 -2.06 6.88 -25.87
CA ILE A 65 -1.20 7.00 -27.07
C ILE A 65 -2.01 7.51 -28.27
N PRO A 66 -3.17 6.92 -28.65
CA PRO A 66 -3.91 7.36 -29.84
C PRO A 66 -4.30 8.84 -29.78
N SER A 67 -4.71 9.32 -28.60
CA SER A 67 -5.14 10.71 -28.37
C SER A 67 -4.00 11.73 -28.51
N VAL A 68 -2.74 11.31 -28.35
CA VAL A 68 -1.56 12.16 -28.54
C VAL A 68 -1.18 12.28 -30.03
N PHE A 69 -1.36 11.20 -30.80
CA PHE A 69 -0.92 11.13 -32.20
C PHE A 69 -1.99 11.50 -33.24
N GLN A 70 -3.27 11.52 -32.86
CA GLN A 70 -4.34 11.95 -33.77
C GLN A 70 -4.23 13.44 -34.09
N GLN A 71 -4.27 13.80 -35.38
CA GLN A 71 -4.13 15.18 -35.83
C GLN A 71 -5.39 16.02 -35.54
N ASP A 72 -6.55 15.39 -35.47
CA ASP A 72 -7.85 16.04 -35.25
C ASP A 72 -8.15 16.36 -33.78
N SER A 73 -7.27 16.01 -32.84
CA SER A 73 -7.47 16.28 -31.42
C SER A 73 -7.19 17.75 -31.10
N GLY A 74 -8.09 18.40 -30.38
CA GLY A 74 -7.88 19.77 -29.91
C GLY A 74 -6.65 19.88 -28.99
N LEU A 75 -6.06 21.08 -28.89
CA LEU A 75 -4.92 21.32 -27.99
C LEU A 75 -5.20 20.89 -26.55
N GLN A 76 -6.42 21.14 -26.07
CA GLN A 76 -6.86 20.75 -24.73
C GLN A 76 -6.86 19.22 -24.51
N GLU A 77 -7.37 18.43 -25.47
CA GLU A 77 -7.36 16.96 -25.39
C GLU A 77 -5.95 16.41 -25.32
N ARG A 78 -5.02 17.00 -26.08
CA ARG A 78 -3.59 16.64 -26.04
C ARG A 78 -2.99 16.96 -24.67
N PHE A 79 -3.22 18.16 -24.13
CA PHE A 79 -2.72 18.53 -22.81
C PHE A 79 -3.25 17.61 -21.70
N LEU A 80 -4.54 17.28 -21.72
CA LEU A 80 -5.14 16.34 -20.76
C LEU A 80 -4.58 14.93 -20.92
N SER A 81 -4.32 14.49 -22.15
CA SER A 81 -3.66 13.20 -22.41
C SER A 81 -2.23 13.16 -21.88
N PHE A 82 -1.44 14.23 -22.10
CA PHE A 82 -0.11 14.36 -21.51
C PHE A 82 -0.15 14.34 -19.97
N LEU A 83 -1.11 15.03 -19.36
CA LEU A 83 -1.32 15.00 -17.91
C LEU A 83 -1.69 13.60 -17.41
N GLY A 84 -2.53 12.86 -18.14
CA GLY A 84 -2.87 11.47 -17.84
C GLY A 84 -1.66 10.53 -17.91
N ILE A 85 -0.84 10.67 -18.94
CA ILE A 85 0.41 9.90 -19.09
C ILE A 85 1.38 10.22 -17.95
N LEU A 86 1.62 11.50 -17.67
CA LEU A 86 2.51 11.93 -16.59
C LEU A 86 2.00 11.41 -15.23
N SER A 87 0.69 11.43 -15.03
CA SER A 87 0.07 10.93 -13.82
C SER A 87 0.23 9.40 -13.67
N LEU A 88 0.05 8.62 -14.72
CA LEU A 88 0.25 7.17 -14.71
C LEU A 88 1.72 6.79 -14.46
N ILE A 89 2.66 7.49 -15.11
CA ILE A 89 4.10 7.31 -14.88
C ILE A 89 4.45 7.67 -13.44
N SER A 90 3.93 8.78 -12.93
CA SER A 90 4.12 9.20 -11.53
C SER A 90 3.55 8.14 -10.58
N THR A 91 2.38 7.58 -10.88
CA THR A 91 1.74 6.52 -10.09
C THR A 91 2.58 5.24 -10.07
N ALA A 92 3.14 4.81 -11.21
CA ALA A 92 4.07 3.67 -11.27
C ALA A 92 5.38 3.95 -10.50
N TYR A 93 5.90 5.17 -10.61
CA TYR A 93 7.08 5.60 -9.87
C TYR A 93 6.83 5.58 -8.35
N ILE A 94 5.68 6.09 -7.90
CA ILE A 94 5.26 6.02 -6.51
C ILE A 94 5.28 4.57 -6.07
N MET A 95 4.62 3.67 -6.82
CA MET A 95 4.57 2.23 -6.51
C MET A 95 5.96 1.63 -6.34
N LYS A 96 6.89 1.90 -7.27
CA LYS A 96 8.23 1.30 -7.29
C LYS A 96 9.21 1.87 -6.27
N HIS A 97 9.18 3.19 -6.03
CA HIS A 97 10.28 3.88 -5.32
C HIS A 97 9.90 4.43 -3.95
N VAL A 98 8.62 4.65 -3.67
CA VAL A 98 8.18 5.11 -2.36
C VAL A 98 7.89 3.87 -1.53
N ARG A 99 8.85 3.39 -0.72
CA ARG A 99 8.55 2.27 0.18
C ARG A 99 7.33 2.63 1.05
N PRO A 100 6.36 1.72 1.22
CA PRO A 100 5.33 1.90 2.22
C PRO A 100 6.04 1.94 3.58
N ASP A 101 6.09 3.12 4.21
CA ASP A 101 6.77 3.29 5.49
C ASP A 101 5.79 2.91 6.61
N PRO A 102 6.10 1.89 7.43
CA PRO A 102 5.27 1.50 8.55
C PRO A 102 5.48 2.48 9.72
N LYS A 103 4.88 3.65 9.61
CA LYS A 103 4.58 4.57 10.71
C LYS A 103 5.78 4.79 11.66
N GLY A 104 6.68 5.68 11.26
CA GLY A 104 7.38 6.56 12.20
C GLY A 104 8.79 6.17 12.65
N LYS A 105 9.41 5.12 12.11
CA LYS A 105 10.86 4.94 12.28
C LYS A 105 11.55 5.56 11.07
N GLY A 106 11.78 6.87 11.21
CA GLY A 106 12.32 7.71 10.16
C GLY A 106 13.48 7.02 9.43
N SER A 107 13.34 6.92 8.12
CA SER A 107 14.43 6.63 7.19
C SER A 107 15.51 7.71 7.37
N MET A 108 16.35 7.53 8.38
CA MET A 108 17.47 8.40 8.72
C MET A 108 18.65 8.13 7.79
N ARG A 109 18.39 8.04 6.48
CA ARG A 109 19.40 7.85 5.44
C ARG A 109 18.86 8.04 4.02
N SER A 110 18.11 9.12 3.75
CA SER A 110 17.95 9.53 2.35
C SER A 110 17.97 11.04 2.23
N SER A 111 18.98 11.53 1.51
CA SER A 111 19.30 12.93 1.23
C SER A 111 18.06 13.81 0.96
N GLY A 112 18.04 15.01 1.54
CA GLY A 112 16.85 15.86 1.69
C GLY A 112 16.05 16.09 0.41
N ILE A 113 16.71 16.24 -0.75
CA ILE A 113 16.05 16.50 -2.04
C ILE A 113 15.08 15.38 -2.42
N LEU A 114 15.46 14.11 -2.26
CA LEU A 114 14.62 12.98 -2.65
C LEU A 114 13.36 12.89 -1.76
N THR A 115 13.49 13.24 -0.49
CA THR A 115 12.36 13.27 0.44
C THR A 115 11.37 14.38 0.10
N HIS A 116 11.86 15.56 -0.31
CA HIS A 116 11.01 16.65 -0.77
C HIS A 116 10.28 16.28 -2.07
N ILE A 117 10.99 15.72 -3.05
CA ILE A 117 10.37 15.27 -4.31
C ILE A 117 9.25 14.27 -4.01
N ARG A 118 9.51 13.26 -3.19
CA ARG A 118 8.49 12.26 -2.80
C ARG A 118 7.29 12.90 -2.09
N LYS A 119 7.54 13.86 -1.20
CA LYS A 119 6.49 14.57 -0.45
C LYS A 119 5.57 15.36 -1.36
N PHE A 120 6.09 15.98 -2.41
CA PHE A 120 5.27 16.72 -3.39
C PHE A 120 4.68 15.84 -4.48
N LEU A 121 5.32 14.72 -4.83
CA LEU A 121 4.90 13.86 -5.94
C LEU A 121 3.48 13.31 -5.73
N LEU A 122 3.17 12.79 -4.53
CA LEU A 122 1.86 12.23 -4.22
C LEU A 122 0.72 13.27 -4.28
N PRO A 123 0.79 14.43 -3.60
CA PRO A 123 -0.29 15.42 -3.66
C PRO A 123 -0.43 16.04 -5.05
N VAL A 124 0.67 16.30 -5.77
CA VAL A 124 0.61 16.80 -7.14
C VAL A 124 -0.05 15.78 -8.07
N ASN A 125 0.35 14.51 -7.99
CA ASN A 125 -0.27 13.45 -8.79
C ASN A 125 -1.75 13.26 -8.44
N THR A 126 -2.11 13.38 -7.17
CA THR A 126 -3.51 13.34 -6.70
C THR A 126 -4.32 14.51 -7.25
N ALA A 127 -3.75 15.72 -7.25
CA ALA A 127 -4.39 16.91 -7.82
C ALA A 127 -4.61 16.76 -9.34
N ILE A 128 -3.64 16.22 -10.07
CA ILE A 128 -3.77 15.93 -11.51
C ILE A 128 -4.88 14.88 -11.75
N CYS A 129 -4.87 13.77 -11.00
CA CYS A 129 -5.95 12.77 -11.08
C CYS A 129 -7.32 13.38 -10.77
N GLY A 130 -7.41 14.22 -9.74
CA GLY A 130 -8.63 14.91 -9.35
C GLY A 130 -9.13 15.85 -10.45
N LEU A 131 -8.24 16.63 -11.06
CA LEU A 131 -8.56 17.49 -12.20
C LEU A 131 -9.12 16.68 -13.38
N LEU A 132 -8.47 15.58 -13.75
CA LEU A 132 -8.92 14.69 -14.83
C LEU A 132 -10.29 14.06 -14.53
N LEU A 133 -10.53 13.69 -13.27
CA LEU A 133 -11.82 13.14 -12.82
C LEU A 133 -12.93 14.21 -12.87
N VAL A 134 -12.62 15.44 -12.49
CA VAL A 134 -13.55 16.57 -12.59
C VAL A 134 -13.90 16.86 -14.05
N VAL A 135 -12.91 16.87 -14.96
CA VAL A 135 -13.16 17.01 -16.40
C VAL A 135 -14.09 15.91 -16.91
N TRP A 136 -13.82 14.66 -16.52
CA TRP A 136 -14.71 13.54 -16.87
C TRP A 136 -16.12 13.70 -16.31
N LEU A 137 -16.28 14.19 -15.07
CA LEU A 137 -17.58 14.43 -14.46
C LEU A 137 -18.37 15.52 -15.21
N PHE A 138 -17.70 16.59 -15.64
CA PHE A 138 -18.33 17.62 -16.48
C PHE A 138 -18.73 17.08 -17.85
N SER A 139 -17.95 16.20 -18.46
CA SER A 139 -18.33 15.51 -19.70
C SER A 139 -19.56 14.61 -19.55
N LEU A 140 -19.93 14.23 -18.33
CA LEU A 140 -21.15 13.47 -18.04
C LEU A 140 -22.42 14.35 -18.06
N LEU A 141 -22.27 15.65 -17.84
CA LEU A 141 -23.37 16.62 -17.86
C LEU A 141 -23.69 17.13 -19.28
N GLU A 142 -22.73 17.00 -20.21
CA GLU A 142 -22.91 17.37 -21.61
C GLU A 142 -23.65 16.27 -22.38
N PRO A 143 -24.48 16.62 -23.39
CA PRO A 143 -25.15 15.63 -24.22
C PRO A 143 -24.10 14.72 -24.88
N PRO A 144 -24.42 13.43 -25.10
CA PRO A 144 -23.47 12.46 -25.64
C PRO A 144 -23.03 12.88 -27.05
N SER A 145 -21.91 13.58 -27.12
CA SER A 145 -21.16 13.80 -28.34
C SER A 145 -20.40 12.52 -28.67
N ASP A 146 -20.21 12.24 -29.96
CA ASP A 146 -19.53 11.04 -30.48
C ASP A 146 -18.08 10.89 -29.96
N ARG A 147 -17.54 11.96 -29.35
CA ARG A 147 -16.16 12.12 -28.91
C ARG A 147 -16.02 12.21 -27.38
N GLN A 148 -16.76 11.41 -26.61
CA GLN A 148 -16.63 11.44 -25.15
C GLN A 148 -15.31 10.79 -24.67
N PRO A 149 -14.48 11.52 -23.90
CA PRO A 149 -13.20 11.00 -23.45
C PRO A 149 -13.36 10.14 -22.19
N LYS A 150 -13.84 8.91 -22.38
CA LYS A 150 -14.03 7.92 -21.29
C LYS A 150 -12.72 7.50 -20.61
N ALA A 151 -11.57 7.79 -21.22
CA ALA A 151 -10.25 7.39 -20.71
C ALA A 151 -9.79 8.18 -19.47
N TYR A 152 -10.35 9.36 -19.17
CA TYR A 152 -9.83 10.23 -18.09
C TYR A 152 -10.11 9.74 -16.65
N ILE A 153 -10.98 8.74 -16.46
CA ILE A 153 -11.16 8.07 -15.16
C ILE A 153 -10.01 7.10 -14.83
N VAL A 154 -9.28 6.62 -15.85
CA VAL A 154 -8.26 5.57 -15.72
C VAL A 154 -7.13 5.97 -14.76
N PRO A 155 -6.52 7.17 -14.84
CA PRO A 155 -5.45 7.56 -13.92
C PRO A 155 -5.93 7.64 -12.47
N GLY A 156 -7.15 8.12 -12.23
CA GLY A 156 -7.75 8.18 -10.90
C GLY A 156 -7.99 6.79 -10.30
N GLY A 157 -8.59 5.88 -11.07
CA GLY A 157 -8.80 4.49 -10.65
C GLY A 157 -7.49 3.77 -10.36
N MET A 158 -6.48 3.98 -11.20
CA MET A 158 -5.16 3.37 -11.03
C MET A 158 -4.45 3.86 -9.76
N LEU A 159 -4.48 5.17 -9.52
CA LEU A 159 -3.91 5.76 -8.28
C LEU A 159 -4.61 5.19 -7.04
N ALA A 160 -5.93 5.11 -7.04
CA ALA A 160 -6.70 4.52 -5.94
C ALA A 160 -6.34 3.05 -5.70
N SER A 161 -6.23 2.26 -6.77
CA SER A 161 -5.85 0.84 -6.68
C SER A 161 -4.45 0.64 -6.08
N ILE A 162 -3.48 1.49 -6.45
CA ILE A 162 -2.12 1.43 -5.92
C ILE A 162 -2.05 1.87 -4.47
N MET A 163 -2.81 2.90 -4.08
CA MET A 163 -2.94 3.28 -2.68
C MET A 163 -3.53 2.14 -1.83
N LEU A 164 -4.54 1.43 -2.36
CA LEU A 164 -5.11 0.26 -1.70
C LEU A 164 -4.09 -0.89 -1.60
N ALA A 165 -3.41 -1.23 -2.68
CA ALA A 165 -2.38 -2.28 -2.69
C ALA A 165 -1.28 -1.99 -1.66
N ARG A 166 -0.81 -0.74 -1.58
CA ARG A 166 0.16 -0.29 -0.59
C ARG A 166 -0.35 -0.39 0.85
N LYS A 167 -1.62 -0.06 1.07
CA LYS A 167 -2.25 -0.21 2.38
C LYS A 167 -2.31 -1.68 2.80
N VAL A 168 -2.58 -2.59 1.86
CA VAL A 168 -2.59 -4.03 2.11
C VAL A 168 -1.17 -4.53 2.43
N MET A 169 -0.16 -4.16 1.64
CA MET A 169 1.24 -4.49 1.92
C MET A 169 1.67 -4.01 3.32
N LEU A 170 1.29 -2.79 3.70
CA LEU A 170 1.54 -2.26 5.06
C LEU A 170 0.82 -3.03 6.18
N SER A 171 -0.37 -3.58 5.89
CA SER A 171 -1.13 -4.30 6.91
C SER A 171 -0.57 -5.68 7.25
N VAL A 172 0.28 -6.23 6.38
CA VAL A 172 0.99 -7.52 6.62
C VAL A 172 2.28 -7.29 7.44
N ASP A 173 2.49 -6.07 7.96
CA ASP A 173 3.69 -5.75 8.71
C ASP A 173 3.73 -6.42 10.08
N LEU A 174 4.86 -7.09 10.35
CA LEU A 174 5.14 -7.92 11.52
C LEU A 174 5.27 -7.10 12.82
N LYS A 175 5.02 -5.79 12.75
CA LYS A 175 5.05 -4.87 13.89
C LYS A 175 4.09 -5.28 15.00
N HIS A 176 2.96 -5.90 14.64
CA HIS A 176 2.04 -6.48 15.62
C HIS A 176 2.65 -7.69 16.35
N LEU A 177 3.47 -8.49 15.68
CA LEU A 177 4.22 -9.59 16.32
C LEU A 177 5.34 -9.06 17.23
N GLU A 178 5.97 -7.94 16.85
CA GLU A 178 6.95 -7.26 17.71
C GLU A 178 6.31 -6.64 18.96
N ASP A 179 5.08 -6.11 18.84
CA ASP A 179 4.31 -5.54 19.95
C ASP A 179 3.83 -6.62 20.92
N LEU A 180 3.33 -7.76 20.39
CA LEU A 180 2.96 -8.93 21.20
C LEU A 180 4.16 -9.48 22.00
N ARG A 181 5.38 -9.40 21.46
CA ARG A 181 6.61 -9.71 22.21
C ARG A 181 6.82 -8.74 23.38
N TYR A 182 6.63 -7.43 23.18
CA TYR A 182 6.78 -6.44 24.25
C TYR A 182 5.71 -6.56 25.32
N GLU A 183 4.47 -6.89 24.93
CA GLU A 183 3.36 -7.13 25.85
C GLU A 183 3.58 -8.42 26.66
N TYR A 184 4.15 -9.47 26.05
CA TYR A 184 4.57 -10.69 26.75
C TYR A 184 5.76 -10.46 27.69
N LYS A 185 6.70 -9.57 27.34
CA LYS A 185 7.85 -9.21 28.20
C LYS A 185 7.46 -8.45 29.47
N GLY A 186 6.21 -7.99 29.60
CA GLY A 186 5.69 -7.37 30.80
C GLY A 186 6.27 -5.98 31.06
N VAL A 187 5.40 -4.98 30.94
CA VAL A 187 5.42 -3.80 31.82
C VAL A 187 4.37 -4.03 32.89
#